data_AF-A0A1Q6FWE4-F1
#
_entry.id   AF-A0A1Q6FWE4-F1
#
_cell.length_a   1.000
_cell.length_b   1.000
_cell.length_c   1.000
_cell.angle_alpha   90.00
_cell.angle_beta   90.00
_cell.angle_gamma   90.00
#
_symmetry.space_group_name_H-M   'P 1'
#
loop_
_entity.id
_entity.type
_entity.pdbx_description
1 polymer ?
#
loop_
_entity_poly.entity_id
_entity_poly.type
_entity_poly.pdbx_seq_one_letter_code
_entity_poly.pdbx_strand_id
1 'polypeptide(L)'
;MIRIYGMESCPDCNYVERQAKDKDGYEIIDIGTHVRSLKEFLRLRDSSPAFDEAKRDGSVGIPCFVLEDGTVTLSPEEAGLHSRPAGTPAGGASCSLDGKGC
;
A
#
# COMPACT_ATOMS: atom_id res chain seq x y z
N MET A 1 3.59 -4.52 -15.89
CA MET A 1 4.09 -3.62 -14.85
C MET A 1 3.15 -3.70 -13.66
N ILE A 2 3.68 -3.96 -12.47
CA ILE A 2 2.97 -4.01 -11.20
C ILE A 2 2.78 -2.58 -10.70
N ARG A 3 1.54 -2.19 -10.37
CA ARG A 3 1.26 -0.86 -9.80
C ARG A 3 1.23 -0.94 -8.27
N ILE A 4 1.91 -0.02 -7.61
CA ILE A 4 1.99 0.09 -6.16
C ILE A 4 1.30 1.38 -5.75
N TYR A 5 0.16 1.28 -5.06
CA TYR A 5 -0.51 2.42 -4.44
C TYR A 5 -0.02 2.56 -3.00
N GLY A 6 0.51 3.73 -2.67
CA GLY A 6 1.06 4.04 -1.36
C GLY A 6 0.98 5.52 -1.03
N MET A 7 1.56 5.91 0.08
CA MET A 7 1.75 7.33 0.44
C MET A 7 3.06 7.52 1.18
N GLU A 8 3.74 8.63 0.94
CA GLU A 8 5.03 8.95 1.57
C GLU A 8 4.96 8.98 3.11
N SER A 9 3.79 9.28 3.69
CA SER A 9 3.64 9.27 5.16
C SER A 9 3.46 7.87 5.77
N CYS A 10 3.28 6.82 4.95
CA CYS A 10 3.16 5.44 5.42
C CYS A 10 4.55 4.75 5.47
N PRO A 11 5.00 4.28 6.65
CA PRO A 11 6.30 3.61 6.79
C PRO A 11 6.40 2.31 5.98
N ASP A 12 5.31 1.54 5.88
CA ASP A 12 5.28 0.30 5.13
C ASP A 12 5.35 0.55 3.62
N CYS A 13 4.66 1.59 3.12
CA CYS A 13 4.77 2.04 1.72
C CYS A 13 6.20 2.43 1.36
N ASN A 14 6.83 3.29 2.18
CA ASN A 14 8.23 3.68 1.97
C ASN A 14 9.18 2.47 1.92
N TYR A 15 8.95 1.46 2.75
CA TYR A 15 9.78 0.28 2.80
C TYR A 15 9.69 -0.53 1.51
N VAL A 16 8.50 -0.73 0.95
CA VAL A 16 8.30 -1.46 -0.31
C VAL A 16 8.72 -0.64 -1.52
N GLU A 17 8.46 0.67 -1.54
CA GLU A 17 8.82 1.57 -2.63
C GLU A 17 10.35 1.63 -2.83
N ARG A 18 11.13 1.63 -1.75
CA ARG A 18 12.61 1.56 -1.83
C ARG A 18 13.12 0.29 -2.51
N GLN A 19 12.38 -0.82 -2.42
CA GLN A 19 12.72 -2.07 -3.09
C GLN A 19 12.36 -2.06 -4.58
N ALA A 20 11.45 -1.18 -4.99
CA ALA A 20 10.88 -1.12 -6.34
C ALA A 20 11.42 0.06 -7.19
N LYS A 21 11.90 1.14 -6.56
CA LYS A 21 12.24 2.42 -7.20
C LYS A 21 13.21 2.32 -8.38
N ASP A 22 14.16 1.40 -8.33
CA ASP A 22 15.19 1.23 -9.36
C ASP A 22 15.00 -0.05 -10.20
N LYS A 23 13.84 -0.71 -10.08
CA LYS A 23 13.52 -1.94 -10.81
C LYS A 23 12.57 -1.65 -11.96
N ASP A 24 12.93 -2.11 -13.15
CA ASP A 24 11.99 -2.23 -14.25
C ASP A 24 10.86 -3.19 -13.85
N GLY A 25 9.61 -2.80 -14.12
CA GLY A 25 8.44 -3.64 -13.84
C GLY A 25 7.53 -3.14 -12.72
N TYR A 26 7.88 -2.06 -12.02
CA TYR A 26 7.02 -1.43 -11.02
C TYR A 26 6.67 0.02 -11.38
N GLU A 27 5.43 0.42 -11.08
CA GLU A 27 4.94 1.79 -11.13
C GLU A 27 4.48 2.19 -9.73
N ILE A 28 5.08 3.25 -9.16
CA ILE A 28 4.72 3.75 -7.83
C ILE A 28 3.73 4.91 -7.98
N ILE A 29 2.59 4.81 -7.30
CA ILE A 29 1.49 5.77 -7.33
C ILE A 29 1.25 6.30 -5.91
N ASP A 30 1.73 7.51 -5.63
CA ASP A 30 1.46 8.18 -4.36
C ASP A 30 0.04 8.79 -4.36
N ILE A 31 -0.85 8.21 -3.56
CA ILE A 31 -2.25 8.63 -3.46
C ILE A 31 -2.42 9.95 -2.68
N GLY A 32 -1.42 10.38 -1.91
CA GLY A 32 -1.42 11.63 -1.17
C GLY A 32 -1.10 12.87 -2.02
N THR A 33 -0.52 12.68 -3.21
CA THR A 33 -0.05 13.81 -4.05
C THR A 33 -1.16 14.50 -4.85
N HIS A 34 -2.20 13.76 -5.28
CA HIS A 34 -3.26 14.31 -6.13
C HIS A 34 -4.59 13.56 -5.96
N VAL A 35 -5.70 14.31 -5.90
CA VAL A 35 -7.07 13.76 -5.82
C VAL A 35 -7.43 12.77 -6.93
N ARG A 36 -6.76 12.81 -8.10
CA ARG A 36 -7.00 11.84 -9.18
C ARG A 36 -6.48 10.45 -8.80
N SER A 37 -5.26 10.37 -8.29
CA SER A 37 -4.65 9.14 -7.78
C SER A 37 -5.44 8.59 -6.60
N LEU A 38 -5.86 9.46 -5.66
CA LEU A 38 -6.72 9.06 -4.55
C LEU A 38 -8.06 8.51 -5.06
N LYS A 39 -8.72 9.17 -6.02
CA LYS A 39 -10.00 8.71 -6.57
C LYS A 39 -9.87 7.37 -7.29
N GLU A 40 -8.77 7.14 -8.00
CA GLU A 40 -8.48 5.86 -8.63
C GLU A 40 -8.31 4.76 -7.59
N PHE A 41 -7.51 5.02 -6.55
CA PHE A 41 -7.33 4.09 -5.43
C PHE A 41 -8.63 3.79 -4.70
N LEU A 42 -9.46 4.79 -4.42
CA LEU A 42 -10.75 4.59 -3.75
C LEU A 42 -11.68 3.69 -4.58
N ARG A 43 -11.74 3.89 -5.90
CA ARG A 43 -12.51 2.99 -6.78
C ARG A 43 -12.02 1.55 -6.71
N LEU A 44 -10.71 1.33 -6.66
CA LEU A 44 -10.10 0.01 -6.51
C LEU A 44 -10.42 -0.59 -5.13
N ARG A 45 -10.21 0.17 -4.05
CA ARG A 45 -10.46 -0.22 -2.66
C ARG A 45 -11.91 -0.60 -2.40
N ASP A 46 -12.84 0.17 -2.96
CA ASP A 46 -14.27 -0.01 -2.70
C ASP A 46 -14.86 -1.20 -3.49
N SER A 47 -14.21 -1.60 -4.58
CA SER A 47 -14.69 -2.67 -5.47
C SER A 47 -13.97 -4.01 -5.32
N SER A 48 -12.73 -4.02 -4.83
CA SER A 48 -11.93 -5.25 -4.70
C SER A 48 -12.15 -5.94 -3.34
N PRO A 49 -12.42 -7.25 -3.31
CA PRO A 49 -12.57 -8.02 -2.06
C PRO A 49 -11.26 -8.12 -1.27
N ALA A 50 -10.11 -7.86 -1.89
CA ALA A 50 -8.81 -7.82 -1.20
C ALA A 50 -8.77 -6.80 -0.04
N PHE A 51 -9.69 -5.83 -0.04
CA PHE A 51 -9.78 -4.79 0.99
C PHE A 51 -10.82 -5.08 2.07
N ASP A 52 -11.56 -6.18 2.01
CA ASP A 52 -12.68 -6.41 2.94
C ASP A 52 -12.23 -6.47 4.39
N GLU A 53 -11.09 -7.13 4.67
CA GLU A 53 -10.49 -7.14 6.00
C GLU A 53 -9.95 -5.76 6.41
N ALA A 54 -9.16 -5.11 5.54
CA ALA A 54 -8.63 -3.77 5.82
C ALA A 54 -9.74 -2.74 6.11
N LYS A 55 -10.86 -2.78 5.34
CA LYS A 55 -12.02 -1.91 5.57
C LYS A 55 -12.70 -2.22 6.90
N ARG A 56 -12.87 -3.51 7.24
CA ARG A 56 -13.47 -3.94 8.51
C ARG A 56 -12.65 -3.46 9.71
N ASP A 57 -11.33 -3.44 9.57
CA ASP A 57 -10.41 -3.05 10.64
C ASP A 57 -10.17 -1.53 10.69
N GLY A 58 -10.76 -0.78 9.75
CA GLY A 58 -10.63 0.68 9.66
C GLY A 58 -9.34 1.17 8.99
N SER A 59 -8.48 0.25 8.55
CA SER A 59 -7.21 0.57 7.88
C SER A 59 -7.42 1.09 6.46
N VAL A 60 -6.45 1.89 5.98
CA VAL A 60 -6.47 2.46 4.62
C VAL A 60 -6.29 1.38 3.54
N GLY A 61 -5.54 0.31 3.83
CA GLY A 61 -5.23 -0.77 2.87
C GLY A 61 -4.07 -0.43 1.94
N ILE A 62 -3.01 0.22 2.46
CA ILE A 62 -1.78 0.50 1.72
C ILE A 62 -0.56 -0.07 2.47
N PRO A 63 0.51 -0.49 1.78
CA PRO A 63 0.66 -0.51 0.32
C PRO A 63 -0.29 -1.52 -0.35
N CYS A 64 -0.82 -1.16 -1.51
CA CYS A 64 -1.67 -2.01 -2.35
C CYS A 64 -0.97 -2.28 -3.67
N PHE A 65 -1.05 -3.52 -4.14
CA PHE A 65 -0.40 -3.97 -5.36
C PHE A 65 -1.43 -4.43 -6.38
N VAL A 66 -1.30 -3.96 -7.62
CA VAL A 66 -2.02 -4.50 -8.77
C VAL A 66 -1.02 -5.21 -9.66
N LEU A 67 -1.10 -6.53 -9.68
CA LEU A 67 -0.22 -7.40 -10.44
C LEU A 67 -0.48 -7.27 -11.95
N GLU A 68 0.41 -7.83 -12.77
CA GLU A 68 0.34 -7.70 -14.23
C GLU A 68 -0.91 -8.32 -14.86
N ASP A 69 -1.49 -9.34 -14.21
CA ASP A 69 -2.72 -10.01 -14.61
C ASP A 69 -3.99 -9.28 -14.10
N GLY A 70 -3.83 -8.17 -13.40
CA GLY A 70 -4.91 -7.39 -12.79
C GLY A 70 -5.33 -7.85 -11.39
N THR A 71 -4.69 -8.88 -10.84
CA THR A 71 -4.92 -9.33 -9.46
C THR A 71 -4.55 -8.21 -8.48
N VAL A 72 -5.42 -7.99 -7.49
CA VAL A 72 -5.23 -6.97 -6.45
C VAL A 72 -4.87 -7.65 -5.14
N THR A 73 -3.79 -7.21 -4.50
CA THR A 73 -3.31 -7.78 -3.24
C THR A 73 -2.72 -6.73 -2.32
N LEU A 74 -2.75 -7.01 -1.01
CA LEU A 74 -2.11 -6.20 0.02
C LEU A 74 -0.83 -6.87 0.55
N SER A 75 -0.42 -8.02 0.00
CA SER A 75 0.82 -8.71 0.35
C SER A 75 1.97 -8.23 -0.56
N PRO A 76 3.05 -7.66 0.01
CA PRO A 76 4.27 -7.36 -0.74
C PRO A 76 4.89 -8.59 -1.40
N GLU A 77 4.77 -9.76 -0.77
CA GLU A 77 5.39 -11.01 -1.23
C GLU A 77 4.78 -11.49 -2.55
N GLU A 78 3.47 -11.34 -2.73
CA GLU A 78 2.79 -11.63 -4.00
C GLU A 78 3.23 -10.70 -5.13
N ALA A 79 3.68 -9.48 -4.80
CA ALA A 79 4.28 -8.55 -5.73
C ALA A 79 5.80 -8.76 -5.93
N GLY A 80 6.40 -9.80 -5.34
CA GLY A 80 7.85 -10.05 -5.43
C GLY A 80 8.71 -9.10 -4.58
N LEU A 81 8.12 -8.49 -3.56
CA LEU A 81 8.76 -7.58 -2.59
C LEU A 81 8.70 -8.17 -1.17
N HIS A 82 9.28 -7.47 -0.20
CA HIS A 82 9.29 -7.90 1.19
C HIS A 82 8.54 -6.94 2.10
N SER A 83 7.77 -7.48 3.04
CA SER A 83 7.16 -6.73 4.14
C SER A 83 8.22 -6.13 5.07
N ARG A 84 7.89 -5.00 5.70
CA ARG A 84 8.76 -4.38 6.71
C ARG A 84 8.87 -5.30 7.93
N PRO A 85 10.08 -5.54 8.48
CA PRO A 85 10.24 -6.42 9.64
C PRO A 85 9.49 -5.92 10.88
N ALA A 86 8.71 -6.82 11.48
CA ALA A 86 8.02 -6.56 12.74
C ALA A 86 9.02 -6.17 13.84
N GLY A 87 8.75 -5.06 14.54
CA GLY A 87 9.62 -4.54 15.62
C GLY A 87 10.60 -3.44 15.19
N THR A 88 10.66 -3.08 13.90
CA THR A 88 11.30 -1.82 13.50
C THR A 88 10.37 -0.66 13.91
N PRO A 89 10.82 0.31 14.73
CA PRO A 89 9.99 1.44 15.08
C PRO A 89 9.52 2.14 13.81
N ALA A 90 8.22 2.09 13.54
CA ALA A 90 7.63 3.06 12.64
C ALA A 90 7.86 4.42 13.30
N GLY A 91 8.48 5.37 12.60
CA GLY A 91 8.59 6.72 13.11
C GLY A 91 7.19 7.31 13.30
N GLY A 92 6.62 7.16 14.50
CA GLY A 92 5.31 7.68 14.86
C GLY A 92 4.12 6.93 14.26
N ALA A 93 2.98 7.08 14.91
CA ALA A 93 1.67 6.54 14.57
C ALA A 93 1.10 7.15 13.27
N SER A 94 1.76 6.98 12.12
CA SER A 94 1.28 7.58 10.87
C SER A 94 -0.07 7.03 10.42
N CYS A 95 -0.36 5.76 10.72
CA CYS A 95 -1.61 5.09 10.32
C CYS A 95 -2.60 4.92 11.48
N SER A 96 -2.09 4.73 12.70
CA SER A 96 -2.94 4.49 13.87
C SER A 96 -3.62 5.75 14.37
N LEU A 97 -4.94 5.72 14.48
CA LEU A 97 -5.74 6.81 15.02
C LEU A 97 -5.83 6.81 16.56
N ASP A 98 -5.67 5.64 17.21
CA ASP A 98 -5.83 5.45 18.65
C ASP A 98 -4.56 4.92 19.36
N GLY A 99 -3.45 4.81 18.63
CA GLY A 99 -2.20 4.24 19.10
C GLY A 99 -2.15 2.71 19.08
N LYS A 100 -3.16 2.02 18.52
CA LYS A 100 -3.16 0.58 18.25
C LYS A 100 -3.13 0.32 16.74
N GLY A 101 -2.39 -0.70 16.32
CA GLY A 101 -2.45 -1.23 14.95
C GLY A 101 -2.13 -0.21 13.85
N CYS A 102 -2.72 -0.45 12.66
CA CYS A 102 -2.60 0.34 11.44
C CYS A 102 -4.00 0.81 11.02
#